data_AF-R4YP56-F1
#
_entry.id   AF-R4YP56-F1
#
_cell.length_a   1.000
_cell.length_b   1.000
_cell.length_c   1.000
_cell.angle_alpha   90.00
_cell.angle_beta   90.00
_cell.angle_gamma   90.00
#
_symmetry.space_group_name_H-M   'P 1'
#
loop_
_entity.id
_entity.type
_entity.pdbx_description
1 polymer ?
#
loop_
_entity_poly.entity_id
_entity_poly.type
_entity_poly.pdbx_seq_one_letter_code
_entity_poly.pdbx_strand_id
1 'polypeptide(L)'
;MNILKASKGAQILTAEYIIPFKMRAFCDLTARKEKGEQVDSKNIKKHKNDVLKIAQLLAPSQEVFVTDVIKQHMRDFIEAIKDEEINMKSLGLTGITLVDTLEVFINVYGLTLEPKAE
;
A
#
# COMPACT_ATOMS: atom_id res chain seq x y z
N MET A 1 -20.98 7.06 -2.41
CA MET A 1 -19.83 6.17 -2.17
C MET A 1 -19.62 6.10 -0.67
N ASN A 2 -20.03 5.00 -0.02
CA ASN A 2 -20.01 4.89 1.44
C ASN A 2 -18.69 4.23 1.87
N ILE A 3 -17.69 5.04 2.21
CA ILE A 3 -16.30 4.61 2.51
C ILE A 3 -16.11 4.12 3.96
N LEU A 4 -17.21 4.06 4.73
CA LEU A 4 -17.22 3.86 6.17
C LEU A 4 -18.09 2.67 6.54
N LYS A 5 -17.57 1.78 7.39
CA LYS A 5 -18.37 0.80 8.13
C LYS A 5 -18.56 1.27 9.57
N ALA A 6 -19.79 1.24 10.07
CA ALA A 6 -20.10 1.59 11.45
C ALA A 6 -19.84 0.39 12.37
N SER A 7 -19.01 0.57 13.40
CA SER A 7 -18.90 -0.37 14.51
C SER A 7 -18.77 0.39 15.82
N LYS A 8 -19.67 0.12 16.77
CA LYS A 8 -19.65 0.63 18.16
C LYS A 8 -19.16 2.09 18.31
N GLY A 9 -19.77 3.01 17.56
CA GLY A 9 -19.50 4.46 17.68
C GLY A 9 -18.29 5.00 16.92
N ALA A 10 -17.52 4.16 16.22
CA ALA A 10 -16.41 4.60 15.36
C ALA A 10 -16.72 4.37 13.87
N GLN A 11 -16.37 5.35 13.04
CA GLN A 11 -16.36 5.21 11.57
C GLN A 11 -15.06 4.51 11.17
N ILE A 12 -15.17 3.28 10.63
CA ILE A 12 -14.02 2.49 10.20
C ILE A 12 -13.86 2.64 8.69
N LEU A 13 -12.70 3.12 8.25
CA LEU A 13 -12.30 3.08 6.84
C LEU A 13 -12.27 1.63 6.36
N THR A 14 -12.84 1.38 5.19
CA THR A 14 -12.73 0.06 4.56
C THR A 14 -11.30 -0.19 4.06
N ALA A 15 -10.96 -1.46 3.82
CA ALA A 15 -9.60 -1.89 3.51
C ALA A 15 -8.98 -1.09 2.35
N GLU A 16 -9.79 -0.79 1.33
CA GLU A 16 -9.40 -0.04 0.15
C GLU A 16 -9.03 1.43 0.41
N TYR A 17 -9.52 2.05 1.49
CA TYR A 17 -9.07 3.39 1.87
C TYR A 17 -7.95 3.36 2.89
N ILE A 18 -7.82 2.30 3.69
CA ILE A 18 -6.70 2.13 4.64
C ILE A 18 -5.37 1.95 3.91
N ILE A 19 -5.37 1.21 2.79
CA ILE A 19 -4.16 0.90 2.03
C ILE A 19 -3.38 2.17 1.62
N PRO A 20 -3.98 3.16 0.93
CA PRO A 20 -3.25 4.36 0.55
C PRO A 20 -2.68 5.16 1.73
N PHE A 21 -3.39 5.25 2.87
CA PHE A 21 -2.87 5.90 4.07
C PHE A 21 -1.63 5.17 4.62
N LYS A 22 -1.64 3.84 4.63
CA LYS A 22 -0.50 3.03 5.08
C LYS A 22 0.69 3.14 4.13
N MET A 23 0.44 3.18 2.82
CA MET A 23 1.47 3.41 1.80
C MET A 23 2.14 4.77 1.99
N ARG A 24 1.35 5.84 2.18
CA ARG A 24 1.89 7.17 2.44
C ARG A 24 2.75 7.21 3.72
N ALA A 25 2.27 6.61 4.81
CA ALA A 25 3.02 6.55 6.05
C ALA A 25 4.35 5.81 5.91
N PHE A 26 4.40 4.74 5.09
CA PHE A 26 5.66 4.08 4.75
C PHE A 26 6.62 5.05 4.05
N CYS A 27 6.20 5.70 2.97
CA CYS A 27 7.04 6.64 2.21
C CYS A 27 7.55 7.78 3.08
N ASP A 28 6.68 8.38 3.90
CA ASP A 28 7.05 9.48 4.80
C ASP A 28 8.09 9.03 5.84
N LEU A 29 7.90 7.87 6.47
CA LEU A 29 8.85 7.37 7.47
C LEU A 29 10.19 6.98 6.83
N THR A 30 10.18 6.41 5.62
CA THR A 30 11.39 6.10 4.84
C THR A 30 12.15 7.39 4.50
N ALA A 31 11.48 8.39 3.93
CA ALA A 31 12.10 9.67 3.58
C ALA A 31 12.67 10.41 4.79
N ARG A 32 11.98 10.38 5.94
CA ARG A 32 12.48 10.97 7.20
C ARG A 32 13.73 10.25 7.70
N LYS A 33 13.74 8.91 7.63
CA LYS A 33 14.91 8.11 8.01
C LYS A 33 16.11 8.39 7.10
N GLU A 34 15.90 8.53 5.80
CA GLU A 34 16.94 8.88 4.83
C GLU A 34 17.55 10.28 5.10
N LYS A 35 16.75 11.21 5.62
CA LYS A 35 17.21 12.53 6.09
C LYS A 35 17.95 12.51 7.42
N GLY A 36 18.17 11.34 8.02
CA GLY A 36 18.89 11.18 9.29
C GLY A 36 18.04 11.40 10.54
N GLU A 37 16.71 11.47 10.43
CA GLU A 37 15.84 11.51 11.61
C GLU A 37 15.85 10.17 12.36
N GLN A 38 15.65 10.22 13.68
CA GLN A 38 15.51 9.04 14.53
C GLN A 38 14.15 8.37 14.29
N VAL A 39 14.10 7.45 13.32
CA VAL A 39 12.92 6.68 12.94
C VAL A 39 13.17 5.19 13.18
N ASP A 40 12.27 4.54 13.94
CA ASP A 40 12.33 3.09 14.13
C ASP A 40 11.98 2.37 12.81
N SER A 41 12.94 1.61 12.31
CA SER A 41 12.80 0.82 11.07
C SER A 41 11.72 -0.25 11.18
N LYS A 42 11.39 -0.69 12.40
CA LYS A 42 10.28 -1.61 12.65
C LYS A 42 8.94 -0.99 12.27
N ASN A 43 8.76 0.32 12.46
CA ASN A 43 7.53 1.01 12.07
C ASN A 43 7.40 1.08 10.54
N ILE A 44 8.49 1.41 9.83
CA ILE A 44 8.53 1.38 8.36
C ILE A 44 8.13 -0.02 7.86
N LYS A 45 8.82 -1.07 8.35
CA LYS A 45 8.55 -2.46 7.95
C LYS A 45 7.11 -2.88 8.28
N LYS A 46 6.57 -2.44 9.42
CA LYS A 46 5.19 -2.71 9.82
C LYS A 46 4.19 -2.13 8.81
N HIS A 47 4.35 -0.86 8.41
CA HIS A 47 3.45 -0.24 7.43
C HIS A 47 3.46 -0.97 6.09
N LYS A 48 4.64 -1.34 5.58
CA LYS A 48 4.75 -2.14 4.35
C LYS A 48 4.05 -3.50 4.48
N ASN A 49 4.33 -4.23 5.55
CA ASN A 49 3.74 -5.54 5.78
C ASN A 49 2.20 -5.46 5.94
N ASP A 50 1.70 -4.43 6.62
CA ASP A 50 0.27 -4.18 6.74
C ASP A 50 -0.37 -3.94 5.36
N VAL A 51 0.25 -3.13 4.49
CA VAL A 51 -0.23 -2.89 3.12
C VAL A 51 -0.38 -4.21 2.35
N LEU A 52 0.67 -5.03 2.32
CA LEU A 52 0.66 -6.31 1.59
C LEU A 52 -0.39 -7.29 2.11
N LYS A 53 -0.61 -7.31 3.44
CA LYS A 53 -1.63 -8.15 4.08
C LYS A 53 -3.05 -7.65 3.83
N ILE A 54 -3.28 -6.35 3.95
CA ILE A 54 -4.61 -5.75 3.76
C ILE A 54 -5.03 -5.84 2.29
N ALA A 55 -4.08 -5.79 1.36
CA ALA A 55 -4.33 -5.98 -0.08
C ALA A 55 -5.11 -7.26 -0.41
N GLN A 56 -4.94 -8.31 0.39
CA GLN A 56 -5.64 -9.59 0.21
C GLN A 56 -7.16 -9.50 0.45
N LEU A 57 -7.63 -8.40 1.02
CA LEU A 57 -9.05 -8.13 1.24
C LEU A 57 -9.70 -7.43 0.04
N LEU A 58 -8.90 -7.00 -0.95
CA LEU A 58 -9.41 -6.38 -2.16
C LEU A 58 -9.92 -7.45 -3.13
N ALA A 59 -11.09 -7.22 -3.72
CA ALA A 59 -11.54 -8.06 -4.81
C ALA A 59 -10.84 -7.63 -6.12
N PRO A 60 -10.35 -8.56 -6.97
CA PRO A 60 -9.70 -8.20 -8.23
C PRO A 60 -10.56 -7.39 -9.19
N SER A 61 -11.89 -7.54 -9.13
CA SER A 61 -12.86 -6.80 -9.93
C SER A 61 -13.33 -5.49 -9.29
N GLN A 62 -12.77 -5.12 -8.14
CA GLN A 62 -13.15 -3.89 -7.43
C GLN A 62 -12.52 -2.67 -8.10
N GLU A 63 -13.29 -1.60 -8.26
CA GLU A 63 -12.78 -0.29 -8.67
C GLU A 63 -12.91 0.71 -7.53
N VAL A 64 -11.83 1.43 -7.23
CA VAL A 64 -11.76 2.38 -6.13
C VAL A 64 -11.28 3.73 -6.66
N PHE A 65 -12.19 4.71 -6.64
CA PHE A 65 -11.86 6.07 -7.02
C PHE A 65 -11.14 6.78 -5.88
N VAL A 66 -9.93 7.23 -6.16
CA VAL A 66 -9.11 8.09 -5.31
C VAL A 66 -8.56 9.25 -6.12
N THR A 67 -8.19 10.34 -5.45
CA THR A 67 -7.63 11.53 -6.08
C THR A 67 -6.25 11.25 -6.69
N ASP A 68 -5.82 12.06 -7.66
CA ASP A 68 -4.51 11.88 -8.31
C ASP A 68 -3.33 12.01 -7.34
N VAL A 69 -3.48 12.84 -6.30
CA VAL A 69 -2.50 12.96 -5.21
C VAL A 69 -2.34 11.63 -4.47
N ILE A 70 -3.45 10.95 -4.18
CA ILE A 70 -3.43 9.63 -3.54
C ILE A 70 -2.81 8.61 -4.50
N LYS A 71 -3.20 8.62 -5.78
CA LYS A 71 -2.60 7.74 -6.80
C LYS A 71 -1.08 7.94 -6.87
N GLN A 72 -0.59 9.16 -6.76
CA GLN A 72 0.85 9.43 -6.73
C GLN A 72 1.52 8.76 -5.53
N HIS A 73 0.95 8.88 -4.33
CA HIS A 73 1.53 8.23 -3.14
C HIS A 73 1.55 6.69 -3.27
N MET A 74 0.54 6.12 -3.92
CA MET A 74 0.53 4.68 -4.21
C MET A 74 1.62 4.30 -5.21
N ARG A 75 1.83 5.10 -6.26
CA ARG A 75 2.95 4.90 -7.22
C ARG A 75 4.31 4.99 -6.52
N ASP A 76 4.52 5.99 -5.68
CA ASP A 76 5.77 6.16 -4.92
C ASP A 76 6.05 4.94 -4.04
N PHE A 77 5.02 4.37 -3.41
CA PHE A 77 5.14 3.14 -2.63
C PHE A 77 5.48 1.93 -3.49
N ILE A 78 4.78 1.74 -4.61
CA ILE A 78 5.04 0.64 -5.55
C ILE A 78 6.49 0.71 -6.03
N GLU A 79 6.94 1.89 -6.45
CA GLU A 79 8.31 2.10 -6.91
C GLU A 79 9.35 1.76 -5.83
N ALA A 80 9.08 2.14 -4.58
CA ALA A 80 10.00 1.90 -3.48
C ALA A 80 10.17 0.41 -3.10
N ILE A 81 9.21 -0.46 -3.44
CA ILE A 81 9.23 -1.86 -3.01
C ILE A 81 9.31 -2.88 -4.15
N LYS A 82 9.04 -2.48 -5.41
CA LYS A 82 8.90 -3.42 -6.53
C LYS A 82 10.15 -4.29 -6.79
N ASP A 83 11.32 -3.75 -6.48
CA ASP A 83 12.62 -4.41 -6.67
C ASP A 83 13.14 -5.06 -5.36
N GLU A 84 12.35 -5.03 -4.27
CA GLU A 84 12.74 -5.60 -2.98
C GLU A 84 12.43 -7.11 -2.91
N GLU A 85 13.38 -7.90 -2.40
CA GLU A 85 13.15 -9.31 -2.09
C GLU A 85 12.34 -9.45 -0.78
N ILE A 86 11.01 -9.61 -0.92
CA ILE A 86 10.10 -9.76 0.22
C ILE A 86 9.70 -11.23 0.38
N ASN A 87 9.98 -11.80 1.55
CA ASN A 87 9.50 -13.15 1.91
C ASN A 87 8.00 -13.13 2.22
N MET A 88 7.18 -13.25 1.18
CA MET A 88 5.71 -13.26 1.24
C MET A 88 5.17 -14.35 2.17
N LYS A 89 5.79 -15.55 2.17
CA LYS A 89 5.41 -16.66 3.05
C LYS A 89 5.54 -16.29 4.53
N SER A 90 6.59 -15.57 4.92
CA SER A 90 6.76 -15.10 6.31
C SER A 90 5.68 -14.09 6.75
N LEU A 91 4.98 -13.48 5.79
CA LEU A 91 3.84 -12.58 6.04
C LEU A 91 2.50 -13.33 6.09
N GLY A 92 2.49 -14.66 5.91
CA GLY A 92 1.28 -15.47 5.79
C GLY A 92 0.67 -15.47 4.38
N LEU A 93 1.37 -14.90 3.39
CA LEU A 93 0.92 -14.78 2.00
C LEU A 93 1.50 -15.91 1.16
N THR A 94 1.07 -17.15 1.43
CA THR A 94 1.58 -18.33 0.73
C THR A 94 0.92 -18.46 -0.64
N GLY A 95 1.73 -18.65 -1.69
CA GLY A 95 1.23 -18.78 -3.07
C GLY A 95 0.92 -17.44 -3.75
N ILE A 96 1.28 -16.32 -3.13
CA ILE A 96 1.07 -14.96 -3.65
C ILE A 96 2.42 -14.28 -3.76
N THR A 97 2.73 -13.77 -4.95
CA THR A 97 3.96 -13.03 -5.19
C THR A 97 3.78 -11.54 -4.90
N LEU A 98 4.91 -10.83 -4.78
CA LEU A 98 4.87 -9.38 -4.70
C LEU A 98 4.23 -8.80 -5.95
N VAL A 99 4.60 -9.30 -7.14
CA VAL A 99 4.08 -8.86 -8.43
C VAL A 99 2.56 -8.96 -8.48
N ASP A 100 1.98 -10.10 -8.09
CA ASP A 100 0.51 -10.28 -8.05
C ASP A 100 -0.17 -9.22 -7.19
N THR A 101 0.45 -8.88 -6.05
CA THR A 101 -0.09 -7.87 -5.13
C THR A 101 0.00 -6.47 -5.73
N LEU A 102 1.10 -6.14 -6.43
CA LEU A 102 1.26 -4.86 -7.10
C LEU A 102 0.26 -4.70 -8.26
N GLU A 103 0.02 -5.75 -9.03
CA GLU A 103 -1.00 -5.77 -10.09
C GLU A 103 -2.41 -5.51 -9.54
N VAL A 104 -2.75 -6.07 -8.37
CA VAL A 104 -4.02 -5.75 -7.69
C VAL A 104 -4.13 -4.25 -7.40
N PHE A 105 -3.07 -3.59 -6.94
CA PHE A 105 -3.12 -2.13 -6.73
C PHE A 105 -3.29 -1.35 -8.04
N ILE A 106 -2.60 -1.76 -9.09
CA ILE A 106 -2.68 -1.10 -10.41
C ILE A 106 -4.11 -1.16 -10.93
N ASN A 107 -4.72 -2.34 -10.89
CA ASN A 107 -6.06 -2.57 -11.39
C ASN A 107 -7.13 -1.89 -10.53
N VAL A 108 -7.11 -2.10 -9.21
CA VAL A 108 -8.17 -1.64 -8.31
C VAL A 108 -8.25 -0.11 -8.24
N TYR A 109 -7.11 0.58 -8.31
CA TYR A 109 -7.06 2.04 -8.18
C TYR A 109 -6.87 2.77 -9.52
N GLY A 110 -6.83 2.03 -10.64
CA GLY A 110 -6.59 2.57 -11.97
C GLY A 110 -5.30 3.40 -12.02
N LEU A 111 -4.18 2.77 -11.68
CA LEU A 111 -2.87 3.41 -11.69
C LEU A 111 -2.21 3.21 -13.06
N THR A 112 -1.53 4.24 -13.56
CA THR A 112 -0.61 4.13 -14.69
C THR A 112 0.80 4.26 -14.15
N LEU A 113 1.63 3.23 -14.32
CA LEU A 113 3.05 3.30 -13.98
C LEU A 113 3.77 3.86 -15.19
N GLU A 114 4.40 5.03 -15.05
CA GLU A 114 5.24 5.56 -16.13
C GLU A 114 6.49 4.70 -16.27
N PRO A 115 6.94 4.38 -17.50
CA PRO A 115 8.22 3.74 -17.71
C PRO A 115 9.34 4.62 -17.14
N LYS A 116 10.31 4.02 -16.43
CA LYS A 116 11.50 4.74 -15.94
C LYS A 116 12.12 5.49 -17.13
N ALA A 117 12.26 6.81 -17.03
CA ALA A 117 13.17 7.54 -17.89
C ALA A 117 14.59 7.03 -17.56
N GLU A 118 15.22 6.39 -18.54
CA GLU A 118 16.62 5.93 -18.49
C GLU A 118 17.60 7.08 -18.28
#